data_AF-A0A182KGD5-F1
#
_entry.id   AF-A0A182KGD5-F1
#
_cell.length_a   1.000
_cell.length_b   1.000
_cell.length_c   1.000
_cell.angle_alpha   90.00
_cell.angle_beta   90.00
_cell.angle_gamma   90.00
#
_symmetry.space_group_name_H-M   'P 1'
#
loop_
_entity.id
_entity.type
_entity.pdbx_description
1 polymer ?
#
loop_
_entity_poly.entity_id
_entity_poly.type
_entity_poly.pdbx_seq_one_letter_code
_entity_poly.pdbx_strand_id
1 'polypeptide(L)'
;MVAFKYRFVLLPLVLIGASSLMPYGGCQLVDTSKVTLSGAFYTLFGCARDLEVPNHLIKLYEKLIFPDDQLTCCVFRCFGMRLGIYDDVNGLDVDKQYERVKDRLSIDEETYKRGIRNCIRNVLRGRTLNNCEKAYLILNQCQGDTITNSLNQQLLELSDCD
;
A
#
# COMPACT_ATOMS: atom_id res chain seq x y z
N MET A 1 12.52 80.26 -19.09
CA MET A 1 12.69 81.11 -17.89
C MET A 1 12.33 80.25 -16.68
N VAL A 2 13.15 80.31 -15.63
CA VAL A 2 12.92 79.77 -14.27
C VAL A 2 12.85 78.22 -14.20
N ALA A 3 13.94 77.47 -13.95
CA ALA A 3 14.69 77.33 -12.70
C ALA A 3 13.83 76.90 -11.50
N PHE A 4 13.76 75.60 -11.22
CA PHE A 4 13.59 75.13 -9.85
C PHE A 4 14.76 74.21 -9.49
N LYS A 5 15.48 74.67 -8.47
CA LYS A 5 16.75 74.15 -7.96
C LYS A 5 16.46 73.64 -6.55
N TYR A 6 17.26 72.66 -6.14
CA TYR A 6 17.49 72.16 -4.78
C TYR A 6 16.58 71.00 -4.33
N ARG A 7 17.08 69.96 -3.66
CA ARG A 7 18.39 69.78 -3.02
C ARG A 7 18.73 68.28 -2.93
N PHE A 8 19.97 67.98 -3.32
CA PHE A 8 20.71 66.76 -3.03
C PHE A 8 20.69 66.44 -1.52
N VAL A 9 20.41 65.19 -1.16
CA VAL A 9 21.04 64.55 0.01
C VAL A 9 21.65 63.25 -0.48
N LEU A 10 22.95 63.13 -0.24
CA LEU A 10 23.84 62.07 -0.68
C LEU A 10 23.55 60.74 0.04
N LEU A 11 23.71 59.67 -0.73
CA LEU A 11 23.77 58.25 -0.34
C LEU A 11 24.76 57.97 0.81
N PRO A 12 24.67 56.77 1.40
CA PRO A 12 25.64 55.76 1.01
C PRO A 12 25.01 54.42 0.56
N LEU A 13 25.60 53.88 -0.52
CA LEU A 13 25.56 52.49 -0.97
C LEU A 13 26.05 51.55 0.15
N VAL A 14 25.63 50.27 0.08
CA VAL A 14 26.18 49.02 0.70
C VAL A 14 24.98 48.17 1.16
N LEU A 15 24.72 46.92 0.76
CA LEU A 15 25.45 45.87 0.03
C LEU A 15 24.43 44.93 -0.61
N ILE A 16 24.84 44.30 -1.71
CA ILE A 16 24.18 43.19 -2.38
C ILE A 16 24.10 42.02 -1.39
N GLY A 17 22.88 41.67 -0.99
CA GLY A 17 22.54 40.43 -0.29
C GLY A 17 21.62 39.58 -1.15
N ALA A 18 22.07 39.20 -2.34
CA ALA A 18 21.47 38.10 -3.09
C ALA A 18 21.93 36.78 -2.44
N SER A 19 21.35 36.47 -1.29
CA SER A 19 21.51 35.18 -0.63
C SER A 19 20.22 34.41 -0.83
N SER A 20 20.20 33.62 -1.91
CA SER A 20 19.49 32.36 -2.06
C SER A 20 18.35 32.15 -1.07
N LEU A 21 17.13 32.57 -1.42
CA LEU A 21 15.95 31.87 -0.94
C LEU A 21 16.03 30.47 -1.52
N MET A 22 16.69 29.57 -0.79
CA MET A 22 16.47 28.15 -0.94
C MET A 22 14.96 27.95 -0.85
N PRO A 23 14.31 27.31 -1.84
CA PRO A 23 12.98 26.80 -1.58
C PRO A 23 13.20 25.75 -0.49
N TYR A 24 12.88 26.11 0.75
CA TYR A 24 12.57 25.12 1.76
C TYR A 24 11.49 24.26 1.10
N GLY A 25 11.87 23.06 0.65
CA GLY A 25 10.95 21.98 0.33
C GLY A 25 10.21 21.70 1.62
N GLY A 26 9.16 22.46 1.88
CA GLY A 26 8.24 22.20 2.96
C GLY A 26 7.53 20.92 2.59
N CYS A 27 7.75 19.86 3.36
CA CYS A 27 6.84 18.73 3.36
C CYS A 27 5.44 19.29 3.52
N GLN A 28 4.63 19.21 2.47
CA GLN A 28 3.25 19.59 2.55
C GLN A 28 2.60 18.61 3.52
N LEU A 29 1.86 19.12 4.50
CA LEU A 29 1.15 18.30 5.48
C LEU A 29 0.32 17.27 4.70
N VAL A 30 0.66 15.98 4.83
CA VAL A 30 -0.07 14.90 4.16
C VAL A 30 -1.54 15.01 4.58
N ASP A 31 -2.39 15.31 3.61
CA ASP A 31 -3.82 15.44 3.83
C ASP A 31 -4.40 14.05 4.09
N THR A 32 -4.42 13.65 5.36
CA THR A 32 -4.96 12.36 5.80
C THR A 32 -6.42 12.14 5.42
N SER A 33 -7.16 13.21 5.07
CA SER A 33 -8.52 13.09 4.53
C SER A 33 -8.57 12.62 3.07
N LYS A 34 -7.44 12.70 2.36
CA LYS A 34 -7.24 12.21 0.99
C LYS A 34 -6.52 10.87 0.91
N VAL A 35 -5.89 10.41 2.00
CA VAL A 35 -5.29 9.08 2.08
C VAL A 35 -6.42 8.05 2.14
N THR A 36 -6.85 7.57 0.98
CA THR A 36 -7.73 6.41 0.90
C THR A 36 -6.84 5.18 0.88
N LEU A 37 -6.40 4.71 2.06
CA LEU A 37 -5.80 3.37 2.15
C LEU A 37 -6.76 2.42 1.43
N SER A 38 -6.28 1.71 0.40
CA SER A 38 -7.09 0.71 -0.28
C SER A 38 -7.69 -0.17 0.81
N GLY A 39 -8.99 -0.47 0.73
CA GLY A 39 -9.67 -1.23 1.78
C GLY A 39 -8.91 -2.53 2.13
N ALA A 40 -8.13 -3.07 1.20
CA ALA A 40 -7.22 -4.18 1.43
C ALA A 40 -6.10 -3.87 2.44
N PHE A 41 -5.37 -2.75 2.29
CA PHE A 41 -4.30 -2.35 3.21
C PHE A 41 -4.84 -2.11 4.63
N TYR A 42 -5.93 -1.34 4.75
CA TYR A 42 -6.59 -1.10 6.03
C TYR A 42 -7.03 -2.41 6.71
N THR A 43 -7.58 -3.34 5.93
CA THR A 43 -8.01 -4.65 6.44
C THR A 43 -6.84 -5.50 6.92
N LEU A 44 -5.74 -5.56 6.14
CA LEU A 44 -4.55 -6.34 6.48
C LEU A 44 -3.90 -5.84 7.78
N PHE A 45 -3.64 -4.54 7.89
CA PHE A 45 -3.06 -3.97 9.12
C PHE A 45 -4.04 -3.92 10.29
N GLY A 46 -5.36 -3.86 10.01
CA GLY A 46 -6.38 -4.13 11.01
C GLY A 46 -6.25 -5.53 11.60
N CYS A 47 -6.11 -6.55 10.77
CA CYS A 47 -5.87 -7.93 11.22
C CYS A 47 -4.55 -8.08 11.98
N ALA A 48 -3.48 -7.45 11.52
CA ALA A 48 -2.19 -7.48 12.22
C ALA A 48 -2.28 -6.86 13.62
N ARG A 49 -3.04 -5.77 13.77
CA ARG A 49 -3.31 -5.14 15.07
C ARG A 49 -4.09 -6.05 16.01
N ASP A 50 -5.16 -6.67 15.51
CA ASP A 50 -6.04 -7.51 16.34
C ASP A 50 -5.37 -8.82 16.78
N LEU A 51 -4.38 -9.28 16.01
CA LEU A 51 -3.54 -10.43 16.34
C LEU A 51 -2.27 -10.04 17.12
N GLU A 52 -2.15 -8.77 17.53
CA GLU A 52 -1.02 -8.24 18.30
C GLU A 52 0.34 -8.53 17.64
N VAL A 53 0.40 -8.38 16.32
CA VAL A 53 1.62 -8.65 15.55
C VAL A 53 2.77 -7.75 16.04
N PRO A 54 3.94 -8.32 16.38
CA PRO A 54 5.05 -7.56 16.90
C PRO A 54 5.64 -6.61 15.85
N ASN A 55 6.13 -5.46 16.32
CA ASN A 55 6.64 -4.38 15.47
C ASN A 55 7.69 -4.81 14.43
N HIS A 56 8.48 -5.84 14.70
CA HIS A 56 9.49 -6.32 13.74
C HIS A 56 8.84 -6.96 12.49
N LEU A 57 7.69 -7.66 12.64
CA LEU A 57 6.92 -8.19 11.52
C LEU A 57 6.14 -7.08 10.80
N ILE A 58 5.57 -6.12 11.54
CA ILE A 58 4.90 -4.95 10.95
C ILE A 58 5.83 -4.21 9.97
N LYS A 59 7.10 -3.99 10.36
CA LYS A 59 8.12 -3.37 9.48
C LYS A 59 8.41 -4.17 8.21
N LEU A 60 8.20 -5.49 8.22
CA LEU A 60 8.30 -6.32 7.02
C LEU A 60 7.04 -6.16 6.17
N TYR A 61 5.86 -6.16 6.77
CA TYR A 61 4.58 -6.01 6.07
C TYR A 61 4.49 -4.65 5.35
N GLU A 62 4.98 -3.58 5.96
CA GLU A 62 5.09 -2.24 5.36
C GLU A 62 5.95 -2.24 4.07
N LYS A 63 6.88 -3.19 3.95
CA LYS A 63 7.74 -3.41 2.78
C LYS A 63 7.21 -4.51 1.86
N LEU A 64 5.97 -4.97 2.09
CA LEU A 64 5.33 -6.08 1.37
C LEU A 64 6.09 -7.40 1.49
N ILE A 65 6.83 -7.57 2.59
CA ILE A 65 7.54 -8.80 2.93
C ILE A 65 6.70 -9.54 3.96
N PHE A 66 6.13 -10.68 3.56
CA PHE A 66 5.26 -11.50 4.40
C PHE A 66 5.92 -12.85 4.68
N PRO A 67 6.70 -12.99 5.77
CA PRO A 67 7.37 -14.24 6.11
C PRO A 67 6.38 -15.41 6.30
N ASP A 68 6.85 -16.62 6.01
CA ASP A 68 6.09 -17.88 6.21
C ASP A 68 6.18 -18.33 7.68
N ASP A 69 5.69 -17.48 8.59
CA ASP A 69 5.53 -17.79 10.01
C ASP A 69 4.04 -17.90 10.39
N GLN A 70 3.75 -18.61 11.49
CA GLN A 70 2.37 -18.89 11.90
C GLN A 70 1.52 -17.64 12.11
N LEU A 71 2.12 -16.56 12.64
CA LEU A 71 1.39 -15.35 12.95
C LEU A 71 1.05 -14.59 11.66
N THR A 72 2.02 -14.43 10.76
CA THR A 72 1.77 -13.88 9.42
C THR A 72 0.73 -14.71 8.67
N CYS A 73 0.77 -16.03 8.79
CA CYS A 73 -0.24 -16.89 8.18
C CYS A 73 -1.65 -16.56 8.69
N CYS A 74 -1.80 -16.37 9.99
CA CYS A 74 -3.10 -16.05 10.59
C CYS A 74 -3.56 -14.62 10.25
N VAL A 75 -2.65 -13.67 10.01
CA VAL A 75 -2.99 -12.35 9.47
C VAL A 75 -3.68 -12.48 8.11
N PHE A 76 -3.15 -13.31 7.20
CA PHE A 76 -3.76 -13.55 5.90
C PHE A 76 -5.12 -14.26 6.00
N ARG A 77 -5.27 -15.21 6.93
CA ARG A 77 -6.59 -15.81 7.23
C ARG A 77 -7.61 -14.75 7.64
N CYS A 78 -7.28 -13.92 8.64
CA CYS A 78 -8.15 -12.82 9.06
C CYS A 78 -8.46 -11.87 7.89
N PHE A 79 -7.45 -11.53 7.10
CA PHE A 79 -7.57 -10.63 5.96
C PHE A 79 -8.58 -11.15 4.94
N GLY A 80 -8.44 -12.39 4.47
CA GLY A 80 -9.37 -13.01 3.53
C GLY A 80 -10.80 -13.10 4.09
N MET A 81 -10.95 -13.43 5.37
CA MET A 81 -12.25 -13.51 6.04
C MET A 81 -12.93 -12.13 6.13
N ARG A 82 -12.20 -11.07 6.51
CA ARG A 82 -12.73 -9.71 6.57
C ARG A 82 -13.09 -9.13 5.22
N LEU A 83 -12.36 -9.52 4.18
CA LEU A 83 -12.71 -9.17 2.81
C LEU A 83 -13.94 -9.93 2.29
N GLY A 84 -14.42 -10.95 3.02
CA GLY A 84 -15.57 -11.78 2.64
C GLY A 84 -15.28 -12.73 1.47
N ILE A 85 -14.01 -12.95 1.14
CA ILE A 85 -13.57 -13.79 0.01
C ILE A 85 -13.02 -15.13 0.46
N TYR A 86 -12.81 -15.36 1.76
CA TYR A 86 -12.23 -16.60 2.27
C TYR A 86 -12.98 -17.10 3.49
N ASP A 87 -13.18 -18.40 3.58
CA ASP A 87 -13.59 -19.08 4.80
C ASP A 87 -12.88 -20.43 4.95
N ASP A 88 -12.84 -20.96 6.17
CA ASP A 88 -12.09 -22.19 6.48
C ASP A 88 -12.69 -23.46 5.86
N VAL A 89 -13.97 -23.43 5.46
CA VAL A 89 -14.71 -24.58 4.93
C VAL A 89 -14.58 -24.65 3.41
N ASN A 90 -14.83 -23.54 2.71
CA ASN A 90 -14.86 -23.47 1.24
C ASN A 90 -13.55 -22.93 0.65
N GLY A 91 -12.67 -22.33 1.46
CA GLY A 91 -11.46 -21.68 1.00
C GLY A 91 -11.75 -20.34 0.33
N LEU A 92 -10.97 -19.99 -0.71
CA LEU A 92 -11.15 -18.75 -1.46
C LEU A 92 -12.36 -18.84 -2.41
N ASP A 93 -13.29 -17.92 -2.24
CA ASP A 93 -14.36 -17.61 -3.17
C ASP A 93 -13.78 -16.85 -4.38
N VAL A 94 -13.44 -17.62 -5.42
CA VAL A 94 -12.79 -17.11 -6.63
C VAL A 94 -13.69 -16.13 -7.40
N ASP A 95 -15.01 -16.30 -7.31
CA ASP A 95 -15.96 -15.43 -8.01
C ASP A 95 -16.04 -14.06 -7.32
N LYS A 96 -16.18 -14.01 -6.00
CA LYS A 96 -16.11 -12.74 -5.25
C LYS A 96 -14.76 -12.06 -5.39
N GLN A 97 -13.68 -12.83 -5.40
CA GLN A 97 -12.36 -12.25 -5.60
C GLN A 97 -12.24 -11.61 -6.99
N TYR A 98 -12.72 -12.28 -8.04
CA TYR A 98 -12.74 -11.70 -9.40
C TYR A 98 -13.52 -10.38 -9.44
N GLU A 99 -14.72 -10.34 -8.88
CA GLU A 99 -15.54 -9.12 -8.83
C GLU A 99 -14.82 -7.93 -8.18
N ARG A 100 -14.00 -8.19 -7.16
CA ARG A 100 -13.22 -7.14 -6.47
C ARG A 100 -12.06 -6.59 -7.29
N VAL A 101 -11.50 -7.37 -8.22
CA VAL A 101 -10.26 -7.01 -8.92
C VAL A 101 -10.41 -6.85 -10.42
N LYS A 102 -11.57 -7.22 -11.00
CA LYS A 102 -11.81 -7.27 -12.45
C LYS A 102 -11.42 -6.00 -13.21
N ASP A 103 -11.64 -4.82 -12.62
CA ASP A 103 -11.32 -3.53 -13.25
C ASP A 103 -9.81 -3.27 -13.37
N ARG A 104 -8.98 -4.08 -12.68
CA ARG A 104 -7.51 -3.99 -12.68
C ARG A 104 -6.85 -5.14 -13.43
N LEU A 105 -7.62 -6.09 -13.96
CA LEU A 105 -7.09 -7.24 -14.67
C LEU A 105 -6.91 -6.93 -16.16
N SER A 106 -5.80 -7.39 -16.73
CA SER A 106 -5.54 -7.35 -18.18
C SER A 106 -5.98 -8.61 -18.92
N ILE A 107 -6.52 -9.59 -18.19
CA ILE A 107 -6.94 -10.90 -18.69
C ILE A 107 -8.45 -11.10 -18.48
N ASP A 108 -9.05 -11.96 -19.28
CA ASP A 108 -10.46 -12.29 -19.17
C ASP A 108 -10.77 -13.12 -17.90
N GLU A 109 -12.05 -13.13 -17.54
CA GLU A 109 -12.59 -13.82 -16.36
C GLU A 109 -12.22 -15.30 -16.31
N GLU A 110 -12.41 -16.03 -17.41
CA GLU A 110 -12.19 -17.47 -17.45
C GLU A 110 -10.71 -17.80 -17.27
N THR A 111 -9.83 -17.04 -17.91
CA THR A 111 -8.38 -17.16 -17.75
C THR A 111 -7.96 -16.87 -16.30
N TYR A 112 -8.48 -15.80 -15.69
CA TYR A 112 -8.21 -15.46 -14.29
C TYR A 112 -8.65 -16.58 -13.34
N LYS A 113 -9.93 -16.95 -13.37
CA LYS A 113 -10.51 -17.92 -12.43
C LYS A 113 -9.85 -19.29 -12.57
N ARG A 114 -9.53 -19.72 -13.80
CA ARG A 114 -8.78 -20.96 -14.06
C ARG A 114 -7.37 -20.92 -13.47
N GLY A 115 -6.66 -19.81 -13.65
CA GLY A 115 -5.33 -19.59 -13.07
C GLY A 115 -5.33 -19.73 -11.55
N ILE A 116 -6.24 -19.02 -10.87
CA ILE A 116 -6.39 -19.08 -9.40
C ILE A 116 -6.67 -20.51 -8.94
N ARG A 117 -7.67 -21.19 -9.53
CA ARG A 117 -8.04 -22.58 -9.13
C ARG A 117 -6.89 -23.56 -9.33
N ASN A 118 -6.12 -23.42 -10.41
CA ASN A 118 -4.96 -24.27 -10.65
C ASN A 118 -3.84 -24.01 -9.64
N CYS A 119 -3.57 -22.75 -9.30
CA CYS A 119 -2.61 -22.42 -8.26
C CYS A 119 -3.03 -23.01 -6.90
N ILE A 120 -4.29 -22.83 -6.48
CA ILE A 120 -4.80 -23.36 -5.20
C ILE A 120 -4.55 -24.87 -5.11
N ARG A 121 -4.90 -25.60 -6.18
CA ARG A 121 -4.67 -27.05 -6.24
C ARG A 121 -3.20 -27.40 -6.04
N ASN A 122 -2.29 -26.63 -6.63
CA ASN A 122 -0.85 -26.88 -6.57
C ASN A 122 -0.27 -26.55 -5.19
N VAL A 123 -0.57 -25.38 -4.61
CA VAL A 123 0.03 -24.95 -3.34
C VAL A 123 -0.42 -25.78 -2.14
N LEU A 124 -1.58 -26.43 -2.23
CA LEU A 124 -2.12 -27.31 -1.19
C LEU A 124 -1.78 -28.79 -1.38
N ARG A 125 -1.29 -29.20 -2.56
CA ARG A 125 -1.16 -30.62 -2.92
C ARG A 125 -0.23 -31.37 -1.97
N GLY A 126 -0.76 -32.42 -1.33
CA GLY A 126 0.02 -33.33 -0.49
C GLY A 126 0.50 -32.73 0.83
N ARG A 127 -0.01 -31.57 1.23
CA ARG A 127 0.40 -30.87 2.46
C ARG A 127 -0.63 -31.09 3.57
N THR A 128 -0.13 -31.26 4.79
CA THR A 128 -0.94 -31.19 6.00
C THR A 128 -0.76 -29.80 6.58
N LEU A 129 -1.82 -28.98 6.53
CA LEU A 129 -1.77 -27.55 6.85
C LEU A 129 -2.89 -27.20 7.82
N ASN A 130 -2.60 -26.31 8.76
CA ASN A 130 -3.61 -25.66 9.57
C ASN A 130 -4.35 -24.58 8.77
N ASN A 131 -5.44 -24.04 9.33
CA ASN A 131 -6.30 -23.10 8.61
C ASN A 131 -5.58 -21.79 8.24
N CYS A 132 -4.66 -21.32 9.10
CA CYS A 132 -3.87 -20.13 8.81
C CYS A 132 -2.91 -20.37 7.65
N GLU A 133 -2.16 -21.48 7.68
CA GLU A 133 -1.21 -21.83 6.61
C GLU A 133 -1.92 -22.02 5.26
N LYS A 134 -3.09 -22.68 5.25
CA LYS A 134 -3.91 -22.80 4.04
C LYS A 134 -4.28 -21.43 3.46
N ALA A 135 -4.82 -20.55 4.30
CA ALA A 135 -5.23 -19.22 3.89
C ALA A 135 -4.05 -18.40 3.36
N TYR A 136 -2.91 -18.45 4.06
CA TYR A 136 -1.68 -17.78 3.67
C TYR A 136 -1.22 -18.20 2.27
N LEU A 137 -1.10 -19.49 2.02
CA LEU A 137 -0.65 -19.98 0.71
C LEU A 137 -1.59 -19.55 -0.41
N ILE A 138 -2.91 -19.69 -0.18
CA ILE A 138 -3.90 -19.33 -1.19
C ILE A 138 -3.86 -17.83 -1.48
N LEU A 139 -3.91 -17.00 -0.45
CA LEU A 139 -4.02 -15.55 -0.62
C LEU A 139 -2.69 -14.94 -1.07
N ASN A 140 -1.58 -15.31 -0.43
CA ASN A 140 -0.27 -14.71 -0.70
C ASN A 140 0.37 -15.23 -2.01
N GLN A 141 0.14 -16.48 -2.40
CA GLN A 141 0.84 -17.08 -3.55
C GLN A 141 -0.03 -17.19 -4.81
N CYS A 142 -1.36 -17.31 -4.68
CA CYS A 142 -2.22 -17.53 -5.85
C CYS A 142 -2.81 -16.27 -6.47
N GLN A 143 -2.74 -15.12 -5.81
CA GLN A 143 -3.29 -13.88 -6.34
C GLN A 143 -2.31 -13.09 -7.23
N GLY A 144 -1.11 -13.63 -7.49
CA GLY A 144 -0.05 -12.97 -8.25
C GLY A 144 0.36 -11.64 -7.60
N ASP A 145 0.70 -10.65 -8.42
CA ASP A 145 1.01 -9.30 -7.93
C ASP A 145 -0.25 -8.52 -7.52
N THR A 146 -1.45 -9.10 -7.49
CA THR A 146 -2.68 -8.33 -7.20
C THR A 146 -2.68 -7.76 -5.78
N ILE A 147 -2.21 -8.54 -4.81
CA ILE A 147 -2.05 -8.08 -3.41
C ILE A 147 -0.94 -7.03 -3.38
N THR A 148 0.23 -7.35 -3.91
CA THR A 148 1.39 -6.47 -3.93
C THR A 148 1.10 -5.15 -4.66
N ASN A 149 0.40 -5.15 -5.80
CA ASN A 149 0.01 -3.97 -6.57
C ASN A 149 -1.06 -3.16 -5.83
N SER A 150 -2.03 -3.81 -5.19
CA SER A 150 -3.04 -3.12 -4.36
C SER A 150 -2.45 -2.47 -3.11
N LEU A 151 -1.29 -2.95 -2.64
CA LEU A 151 -0.53 -2.37 -1.55
C LEU A 151 0.54 -1.35 -2.06
N ASN A 152 1.17 -1.59 -3.21
CA ASN A 152 2.19 -0.73 -3.85
C ASN A 152 1.61 0.56 -4.42
N GLN A 153 0.36 0.55 -4.91
CA GLN A 153 -0.31 1.76 -5.39
C GLN A 153 -0.32 2.88 -4.32
N GLN A 154 -0.13 2.53 -3.04
CA GLN A 154 -0.07 3.47 -1.92
C GLN A 154 1.34 3.95 -1.55
N LEU A 155 2.40 3.21 -1.88
CA LEU A 155 3.78 3.66 -1.65
C LEU A 155 4.13 4.89 -2.51
N LEU A 156 3.50 5.02 -3.67
CA LEU A 156 3.63 6.18 -4.56
C LEU A 156 2.77 7.39 -4.11
N GLU A 157 1.65 7.16 -3.43
CA GLU A 157 0.83 8.26 -2.86
C GLU A 157 1.44 8.84 -1.57
N LEU A 158 2.42 8.15 -0.99
CA LEU A 158 3.17 8.57 0.20
C LEU A 158 4.59 9.09 -0.10
N SER A 159 5.05 8.99 -1.36
CA SER A 159 6.43 9.33 -1.74
C SER A 159 6.65 10.75 -2.27
N ASP A 160 5.68 11.67 -2.16
CA ASP A 160 5.91 13.08 -2.48
C ASP A 160 6.65 13.79 -1.34
N CYS A 161 7.90 13.39 -1.10
CA CYS A 161 8.92 14.13 -0.35
C CYS A 161 10.31 13.63 -0.80
N ASP A 162 10.79 14.11 -1.96
CA ASP A 162 12.22 14.14 -2.32
C ASP A 162 12.67 15.61 -2.46
#